data_AF-A0A956M3X0-F1
#
_entry.id   AF-A0A956M3X0-F1
#
_cell.length_a   1.000
_cell.length_b   1.000
_cell.length_c   1.000
_cell.angle_alpha   90.00
_cell.angle_beta   90.00
_cell.angle_gamma   90.00
#
_symmetry.space_group_name_H-M   'P 1'
#
loop_
_entity.id
_entity.type
_entity.pdbx_description
1 polymer ?
#
loop_
_entity_poly.entity_id
_entity_poly.type
_entity_poly.pdbx_seq_one_letter_code
_entity_poly.pdbx_strand_id
1 'polypeptide(L)'
;MKHGTLLPLAGLICTLVPTLASAYSGGPPDRFASNPPFDQNCTFCHFSYEVNSGDGDLQILGLPSEFVPGQTYPLTVMLEDPGQQRWGFELTVLDDADDFAEGGSLVVTDPLNTQISEDVEGTEDYLKHTSEGTHWPSDGPTSWNFDWTAPDLPSVTFYFCGNAADGDQSFVGDYIYARSTTVTRREVTPVAETSWGRVKSLYVAKR
;
A
#
# COMPACT_ATOMS: atom_id res chain seq x y z
N MET A 1 8.11 53.68 57.94
CA MET A 1 9.29 53.33 57.12
C MET A 1 8.83 52.28 56.13
N LYS A 2 8.86 52.62 54.83
CA LYS A 2 8.01 52.02 53.79
C LYS A 2 8.68 50.80 53.14
N HIS A 3 7.92 49.70 53.13
CA HIS A 3 7.79 48.60 52.16
C HIS A 3 9.03 48.17 51.36
N GLY A 4 9.52 46.95 51.64
CA GLY A 4 10.42 46.19 50.78
C GLY A 4 9.67 45.59 49.60
N THR A 5 10.17 45.82 48.40
CA THR A 5 9.60 45.36 47.13
C THR A 5 10.13 43.95 46.83
N LEU A 6 9.23 42.96 46.79
CA LEU A 6 9.51 41.63 46.25
C LEU A 6 9.40 41.69 44.72
N LEU A 7 10.48 41.34 44.02
CA LEU A 7 10.47 41.14 42.56
C LEU A 7 9.93 39.73 42.25
N PRO A 8 8.94 39.56 41.35
CA PRO A 8 8.51 38.24 40.95
C PRO A 8 9.52 37.66 39.95
N LEU A 9 9.97 36.44 40.21
CA LEU A 9 10.74 35.64 39.26
C LEU A 9 9.77 35.21 38.15
N ALA A 10 9.83 35.86 36.99
CA ALA A 10 9.03 35.48 35.83
C ALA A 10 9.55 34.14 35.29
N GLY A 11 8.82 33.06 35.58
CA GLY A 11 9.07 31.74 35.01
C GLY A 11 8.82 31.78 33.50
N LEU A 12 9.85 31.47 32.73
CA LEU A 12 9.74 31.27 31.29
C LEU A 12 8.97 29.97 31.03
N ILE A 13 7.65 30.07 30.85
CA ILE A 13 6.84 28.97 30.34
C ILE A 13 7.17 28.86 28.85
N CYS A 14 8.07 27.93 28.52
CA CYS A 14 8.28 27.48 27.15
C CYS A 14 7.05 26.68 26.76
N THR A 15 6.04 27.36 26.20
CA THR A 15 4.95 26.67 25.52
C THR A 15 5.56 26.02 24.28
N LEU A 16 5.84 24.71 24.36
CA LEU A 16 5.96 23.88 23.18
C LEU A 16 4.67 24.07 22.41
N VAL A 17 4.72 24.91 21.37
CA VAL A 17 3.68 24.90 20.35
C VAL A 17 3.82 23.52 19.72
N PRO A 18 2.86 22.60 19.86
CA PRO A 18 2.91 21.38 19.09
C PRO A 18 2.95 21.84 17.63
N THR A 19 4.10 21.64 16.98
CA THR A 19 4.16 21.73 15.53
C THR A 19 3.09 20.77 15.07
N LEU A 20 2.03 21.32 14.48
CA LEU A 20 0.98 20.54 13.84
C LEU A 20 1.72 19.54 12.96
N ALA A 21 1.77 18.29 13.39
CA ALA A 21 2.12 17.21 12.51
C ALA A 21 1.10 17.35 11.39
N SER A 22 1.56 17.64 10.18
CA SER A 22 0.69 17.57 9.01
C SER A 22 0.29 16.10 8.91
N ALA A 23 -0.77 15.71 9.62
CA ALA A 23 -1.43 14.46 9.41
C ALA A 23 -1.97 14.57 7.98
N TYR A 24 -1.29 13.92 7.04
CA TYR A 24 -1.69 13.84 5.65
C TYR A 24 -2.91 12.91 5.52
N SER A 25 -3.96 13.19 6.29
CA SER A 25 -5.18 12.39 6.26
C SER A 25 -5.86 12.45 4.90
N GLY A 26 -5.59 13.50 4.12
CA GLY A 26 -6.02 13.59 2.72
C GLY A 26 -5.34 12.60 1.78
N GLY A 27 -4.41 11.78 2.26
CA GLY A 27 -3.61 10.82 1.51
C GLY A 27 -2.11 11.03 1.77
N PRO A 28 -1.31 9.96 1.95
CA PRO A 28 0.11 10.04 2.24
C PRO A 28 0.88 10.65 1.05
N PRO A 29 2.07 11.23 1.29
CA PRO A 29 3.02 11.50 0.22
C PRO A 29 3.38 10.20 -0.51
N ASP A 30 3.71 10.30 -1.80
CA ASP A 30 4.15 9.17 -2.61
C ASP A 30 5.49 8.58 -2.13
N ARG A 31 5.76 7.33 -2.53
CA ARG A 31 7.02 6.60 -2.33
C ARG A 31 7.25 6.11 -0.89
N PHE A 32 6.18 5.88 -0.14
CA PHE A 32 6.20 5.31 1.21
C PHE A 32 5.55 3.92 1.27
N ALA A 33 5.40 3.24 0.14
CA ALA A 33 4.90 1.86 0.05
C ALA A 33 5.95 0.78 0.43
N SER A 34 7.17 1.17 0.84
CA SER A 34 8.29 0.27 1.12
C SER A 34 8.82 -0.48 -0.12
N ASN A 35 8.72 0.13 -1.30
CA ASN A 35 9.25 -0.40 -2.55
C ASN A 35 10.71 0.02 -2.79
N PRO A 36 11.49 -0.80 -3.53
CA PRO A 36 12.77 -0.38 -4.07
C PRO A 36 12.58 0.78 -5.05
N PRO A 37 13.66 1.53 -5.34
CA PRO A 37 15.01 1.38 -4.77
C PRO A 37 15.21 2.11 -3.44
N PHE A 38 14.16 2.76 -2.91
CA PHE A 38 14.30 3.66 -1.77
C PHE A 38 13.93 3.02 -0.43
N ASP A 39 13.09 1.97 -0.44
CA ASP A 39 12.61 1.25 0.75
C ASP A 39 12.02 2.18 1.83
N GLN A 40 11.51 3.34 1.41
CA GLN A 40 10.89 4.32 2.28
C GLN A 40 9.50 3.84 2.69
N ASN A 41 9.15 4.04 3.95
CA ASN A 41 7.86 3.66 4.49
C ASN A 41 7.37 4.65 5.56
N CYS A 42 6.16 4.45 6.05
CA CYS A 42 5.51 5.40 6.96
C CYS A 42 6.29 5.69 8.26
N THR A 43 7.30 4.88 8.64
CA THR A 43 8.17 5.18 9.79
C THR A 43 9.03 6.42 9.61
N PHE A 44 9.09 7.02 8.41
CA PHE A 44 9.72 8.33 8.25
C PHE A 44 9.05 9.41 9.14
N CYS A 45 7.73 9.28 9.35
CA CYS A 45 6.97 10.15 10.25
C CYS A 45 6.47 9.41 11.51
N HIS A 46 6.10 8.14 11.39
CA HIS A 46 5.50 7.32 12.46
C HIS A 46 6.52 6.32 13.02
N PHE A 47 7.48 6.83 13.79
CA PHE A 47 8.68 6.09 14.21
C PHE A 47 8.62 5.53 15.65
N SER A 48 7.41 5.37 16.20
CA SER A 48 7.24 4.92 17.60
C SER A 48 7.73 3.51 17.85
N TYR A 49 7.48 2.62 16.89
CA TYR A 49 7.72 1.20 16.98
C TYR A 49 8.45 0.69 15.75
N GLU A 50 9.10 -0.47 15.87
CA GLU A 50 9.69 -1.15 14.73
C GLU A 50 8.59 -1.54 13.72
N VAL A 51 8.91 -1.53 12.43
CA VAL A 51 7.96 -1.97 11.40
C VAL A 51 7.51 -3.40 11.68
N ASN A 52 6.22 -3.69 11.53
CA ASN A 52 5.62 -5.01 11.74
C ASN A 52 5.69 -5.53 13.19
N SER A 53 5.77 -4.64 14.19
CA SER A 53 5.90 -5.04 15.60
C SER A 53 4.61 -5.03 16.42
N GLY A 54 3.50 -4.52 15.87
CA GLY A 54 2.20 -4.56 16.54
C GLY A 54 1.51 -5.93 16.43
N ASP A 55 0.36 -6.06 17.10
CA ASP A 55 -0.43 -7.30 17.16
C ASP A 55 -1.41 -7.46 15.98
N GLY A 56 -1.25 -6.61 14.96
CA GLY A 56 -2.07 -6.54 13.76
C GLY A 56 -1.47 -7.22 12.53
N ASP A 57 -2.14 -7.06 11.39
CA ASP A 57 -1.65 -7.53 10.09
C ASP A 57 -2.12 -6.63 8.93
N LEU A 58 -1.34 -6.68 7.84
CA LEU A 58 -1.58 -5.97 6.59
C LEU A 58 -1.52 -6.99 5.45
N GLN A 59 -2.57 -7.05 4.63
CA GLN A 59 -2.66 -8.02 3.53
C GLN A 59 -3.42 -7.50 2.32
N ILE A 60 -3.17 -8.12 1.15
CA ILE A 60 -3.98 -7.96 -0.06
C ILE A 60 -4.85 -9.22 -0.23
N LEU A 61 -6.16 -9.04 -0.22
CA LEU A 61 -7.14 -10.08 -0.49
C LEU A 61 -7.48 -10.11 -1.98
N GLY A 62 -7.85 -11.29 -2.49
CA GLY A 62 -8.24 -11.48 -3.89
C GLY A 62 -7.07 -11.65 -4.87
N LEU A 63 -5.82 -11.52 -4.40
CA LEU A 63 -4.64 -11.66 -5.24
C LEU A 63 -4.51 -13.10 -5.76
N PRO A 64 -4.34 -13.30 -7.08
CA PRO A 64 -4.23 -14.65 -7.64
C PRO A 64 -2.85 -15.25 -7.34
N SER A 65 -2.76 -16.58 -7.28
CA SER A 65 -1.45 -17.27 -7.17
C SER A 65 -0.60 -17.11 -8.44
N GLU A 66 -1.26 -17.00 -9.60
CA GLU A 66 -0.66 -16.69 -10.89
C GLU A 66 -1.63 -15.82 -11.69
N PHE A 67 -1.13 -14.79 -12.39
CA PHE A 67 -1.99 -13.88 -13.16
C PHE A 67 -2.05 -14.22 -14.65
N VAL A 68 -3.15 -13.89 -15.31
CA VAL A 68 -3.28 -13.94 -16.77
C VAL A 68 -3.09 -12.51 -17.32
N PRO A 69 -2.15 -12.26 -18.24
CA PRO A 69 -1.98 -10.94 -18.83
C PRO A 69 -3.28 -10.35 -19.40
N GLY A 70 -3.53 -9.08 -19.10
CA GLY A 70 -4.73 -8.35 -19.50
C GLY A 70 -6.00 -8.68 -18.70
N GLN A 71 -5.94 -9.62 -17.76
CA GLN A 71 -7.05 -9.88 -16.84
C GLN A 71 -7.08 -8.85 -15.71
N THR A 72 -8.26 -8.33 -15.40
CA THR A 72 -8.51 -7.46 -14.24
C THR A 72 -8.94 -8.29 -13.04
N TYR A 73 -8.34 -8.01 -11.88
CA TYR A 73 -8.60 -8.65 -10.60
C TYR A 73 -9.16 -7.62 -9.61
N PRO A 74 -10.34 -7.86 -9.01
CA PRO A 74 -10.81 -7.07 -7.89
C PRO A 74 -10.04 -7.47 -6.63
N LEU A 75 -9.37 -6.49 -6.02
CA LEU A 75 -8.47 -6.66 -4.89
C LEU A 75 -8.90 -5.78 -3.71
N THR A 76 -8.44 -6.15 -2.53
CA THR A 76 -8.71 -5.39 -1.30
C THR A 76 -7.44 -5.30 -0.46
N VAL A 77 -6.98 -4.10 -0.12
CA VAL A 77 -6.03 -3.93 0.98
C VAL A 77 -6.80 -4.01 2.29
N MET A 78 -6.36 -4.84 3.23
CA MET A 78 -6.96 -4.95 4.57
C MET A 78 -5.89 -4.75 5.64
N LEU A 79 -6.20 -3.89 6.62
CA LEU A 79 -5.35 -3.56 7.75
C LEU A 79 -6.13 -3.70 9.05
N GLU A 80 -5.52 -4.34 10.04
CA GLU A 80 -6.07 -4.48 11.39
C GLU A 80 -4.97 -4.36 12.43
N ASP A 81 -5.28 -3.77 13.58
CA ASP A 81 -4.42 -3.71 14.77
C ASP A 81 -5.29 -3.37 15.99
N PRO A 82 -5.43 -4.28 16.97
CA PRO A 82 -6.29 -4.05 18.13
C PRO A 82 -5.91 -2.81 18.94
N GLY A 83 -6.89 -1.93 19.17
CA GLY A 83 -6.71 -0.71 19.96
C GLY A 83 -6.34 0.53 19.15
N GLN A 84 -6.11 0.38 17.84
CA GLN A 84 -6.00 1.50 16.91
C GLN A 84 -7.38 1.99 16.49
N GLN A 85 -7.45 3.23 16.03
CA GLN A 85 -8.73 3.93 15.79
C GLN A 85 -8.79 4.66 14.44
N ARG A 86 -7.65 4.78 13.74
CA ARG A 86 -7.53 5.44 12.45
C ARG A 86 -6.58 4.68 11.55
N TRP A 87 -6.87 4.68 10.25
CA TRP A 87 -6.21 3.79 9.32
C TRP A 87 -5.68 4.54 8.12
N GLY A 88 -4.61 4.02 7.52
CA GLY A 88 -4.11 4.52 6.25
C GLY A 88 -3.23 3.49 5.56
N PHE A 89 -3.12 3.60 4.25
CA PHE A 89 -2.20 2.81 3.45
C PHE A 89 -1.67 3.59 2.25
N GLU A 90 -0.60 3.06 1.67
CA GLU A 90 -0.11 3.32 0.32
C GLU A 90 0.36 2.01 -0.31
N LEU A 91 0.11 1.85 -1.62
CA LEU A 91 0.43 0.66 -2.40
C LEU A 91 0.95 1.05 -3.78
N THR A 92 1.95 0.32 -4.26
CA THR A 92 2.41 0.36 -5.66
C THR A 92 2.67 -1.06 -6.18
N VAL A 93 2.73 -1.22 -7.50
CA VAL A 93 3.04 -2.51 -8.15
C VAL A 93 4.13 -2.27 -9.17
N LEU A 94 5.23 -3.04 -9.09
CA LEU A 94 6.40 -2.85 -9.95
C LEU A 94 6.66 -4.07 -10.83
N ASP A 95 7.24 -3.82 -12.00
CA ASP A 95 7.93 -4.82 -12.81
C ASP A 95 9.17 -5.30 -12.05
N ASP A 96 9.31 -6.62 -11.87
CA ASP A 96 10.49 -7.18 -11.20
C ASP A 96 11.80 -7.00 -12.01
N ALA A 97 11.71 -6.59 -13.29
CA ALA A 97 12.86 -6.29 -14.13
C ALA A 97 13.33 -4.83 -14.05
N ASP A 98 12.51 -3.91 -13.53
CA ASP A 98 12.81 -2.48 -13.43
C ASP A 98 12.05 -1.86 -12.26
N ASP A 99 12.79 -1.50 -11.19
CA ASP A 99 12.24 -0.95 -9.94
C ASP A 99 11.52 0.42 -10.10
N PHE A 100 11.50 0.99 -11.31
CA PHE A 100 10.79 2.23 -11.63
C PHE A 100 9.61 2.02 -12.59
N ALA A 101 9.43 0.81 -13.13
CA ALA A 101 8.39 0.52 -14.10
C ALA A 101 7.16 -0.11 -13.43
N GLU A 102 5.97 0.28 -13.88
CA GLU A 102 4.71 -0.24 -13.37
C GLU A 102 4.51 -1.73 -13.68
N GLY A 103 4.12 -2.48 -12.64
CA GLY A 103 3.72 -3.88 -12.70
C GLY A 103 2.24 -4.08 -13.04
N GLY A 104 1.74 -3.37 -14.04
CA GLY A 104 0.31 -3.34 -14.41
C GLY A 104 -0.40 -2.09 -13.93
N SER A 105 -1.71 -2.01 -14.18
CA SER A 105 -2.49 -0.79 -13.96
C SER A 105 -3.41 -0.94 -12.74
N LEU A 106 -3.30 -0.01 -11.81
CA LEU A 106 -4.20 0.14 -10.66
C LEU A 106 -5.40 0.99 -11.07
N VAL A 107 -6.60 0.63 -10.58
CA VAL A 107 -7.84 1.33 -10.90
C VAL A 107 -8.64 1.60 -9.63
N VAL A 108 -8.99 2.87 -9.42
CA VAL A 108 -9.88 3.29 -8.33
C VAL A 108 -11.31 2.81 -8.61
N THR A 109 -11.79 1.89 -7.78
CA THR A 109 -13.20 1.45 -7.79
C THR A 109 -14.04 2.06 -6.67
N ASP A 110 -13.38 2.59 -5.64
CA ASP A 110 -14.01 3.25 -4.49
C ASP A 110 -13.39 4.63 -4.26
N PRO A 111 -13.82 5.65 -5.04
CA PRO A 111 -13.23 7.00 -4.99
C PRO A 111 -13.57 7.76 -3.70
N LEU A 112 -14.49 7.24 -2.87
CA LEU A 112 -14.73 7.84 -1.56
C LEU A 112 -13.57 7.53 -0.62
N ASN A 113 -13.07 6.29 -0.63
CA ASN A 113 -12.07 5.81 0.31
C ASN A 113 -10.66 5.72 -0.28
N THR A 114 -10.52 5.71 -1.61
CA THR A 114 -9.24 5.54 -2.30
C THR A 114 -9.02 6.58 -3.38
N GLN A 115 -7.76 6.82 -3.70
CA GLN A 115 -7.31 7.67 -4.79
C GLN A 115 -5.97 7.15 -5.33
N ILE A 116 -5.64 7.51 -6.56
CA ILE A 116 -4.34 7.25 -7.16
C ILE A 116 -3.68 8.60 -7.45
N SER A 117 -2.41 8.74 -7.08
CA SER A 117 -1.53 9.76 -7.64
C SER A 117 -1.03 9.22 -8.97
N GLU A 118 -1.74 9.58 -10.04
CA GLU A 118 -1.24 9.38 -11.41
C GLU A 118 -0.16 10.44 -11.65
N ASP A 119 1.07 10.04 -11.98
CA ASP A 119 2.14 11.01 -12.28
C ASP A 119 2.64 10.93 -13.74
N VAL A 120 3.26 12.03 -14.15
CA VAL A 120 3.58 12.40 -15.53
C VAL A 120 4.86 11.71 -15.99
N GLU A 121 4.76 10.93 -17.07
CA GLU A 121 5.88 10.33 -17.82
C GLU A 121 6.81 9.39 -17.02
N GLY A 122 6.35 8.15 -16.78
CA GLY A 122 7.23 6.99 -16.63
C GLY A 122 7.73 6.66 -15.23
N THR A 123 6.95 6.99 -14.19
CA THR A 123 7.17 6.53 -12.81
C THR A 123 6.00 5.71 -12.32
N GLU A 124 6.20 4.97 -11.23
CA GLU A 124 5.20 4.10 -10.62
C GLU A 124 3.98 4.84 -10.02
N ASP A 125 2.78 4.30 -10.25
CA ASP A 125 1.53 4.73 -9.61
C ASP A 125 1.50 4.40 -8.10
N TYR A 126 0.86 5.26 -7.30
CA TYR A 126 0.58 5.00 -5.89
C TYR A 126 -0.92 5.06 -5.58
N LEU A 127 -1.51 3.92 -5.26
CA LEU A 127 -2.87 3.82 -4.71
C LEU A 127 -2.84 4.05 -3.21
N LYS A 128 -3.73 4.91 -2.71
CA LYS A 128 -3.74 5.29 -1.30
C LYS A 128 -5.11 5.72 -0.81
N HIS A 129 -5.21 5.87 0.51
CA HIS A 129 -6.43 6.33 1.16
C HIS A 129 -6.73 7.81 0.89
N THR A 130 -8.00 8.18 1.00
CA THR A 130 -8.48 9.57 1.11
C THR A 130 -8.73 9.93 2.59
N SER A 131 -9.14 11.17 2.88
CA SER A 131 -9.61 11.58 4.22
C SER A 131 -10.71 10.69 4.77
N GLU A 132 -11.73 10.39 3.96
CA GLU A 132 -12.84 9.51 4.36
C GLU A 132 -12.35 8.06 4.51
N GLY A 133 -11.45 7.64 3.63
CA GLY A 133 -10.75 6.36 3.70
C GLY A 133 -9.82 6.21 4.89
N THR A 134 -9.72 7.17 5.81
CA THR A 134 -9.06 6.93 7.11
C THR A 134 -9.95 6.22 8.12
N HIS A 135 -11.25 6.10 7.81
CA HIS A 135 -12.27 5.44 8.63
C HIS A 135 -12.28 5.92 10.09
N TRP A 136 -12.04 7.22 10.32
CA TRP A 136 -11.98 7.79 11.65
C TRP A 136 -13.37 8.18 12.19
N PRO A 137 -13.69 7.86 13.46
CA PRO A 137 -13.05 6.87 14.34
C PRO A 137 -13.63 5.46 14.13
N SER A 138 -12.76 4.44 14.03
CA SER A 138 -13.15 3.03 13.89
C SER A 138 -12.08 2.12 14.48
N ASP A 139 -12.47 1.12 15.28
CA ASP A 139 -11.58 0.10 15.86
C ASP A 139 -11.17 -1.01 14.88
N GLY A 140 -11.59 -0.92 13.61
CA GLY A 140 -11.18 -1.82 12.53
C GLY A 140 -11.80 -3.22 12.63
N PRO A 141 -11.36 -4.19 11.81
CA PRO A 141 -10.43 -4.02 10.67
C PRO A 141 -10.97 -3.06 9.62
N THR A 142 -10.08 -2.48 8.82
CA THR A 142 -10.42 -1.55 7.74
C THR A 142 -9.93 -2.08 6.40
N SER A 143 -10.67 -1.77 5.33
CA SER A 143 -10.38 -2.29 3.99
C SER A 143 -10.63 -1.29 2.88
N TRP A 144 -9.80 -1.34 1.83
CA TRP A 144 -9.89 -0.49 0.65
C TRP A 144 -9.93 -1.33 -0.62
N ASN A 145 -10.97 -1.14 -1.43
CA ASN A 145 -11.19 -1.89 -2.66
C ASN A 145 -10.63 -1.15 -3.87
N PHE A 146 -9.99 -1.91 -4.75
CA PHE A 146 -9.44 -1.44 -6.02
C PHE A 146 -9.40 -2.58 -7.02
N ASP A 147 -9.23 -2.23 -8.30
CA ASP A 147 -8.98 -3.21 -9.35
C ASP A 147 -7.51 -3.13 -9.78
N TRP A 148 -6.93 -4.27 -10.16
CA TRP A 148 -5.63 -4.34 -10.81
C TRP A 148 -5.72 -5.08 -12.14
N THR A 149 -5.28 -4.45 -13.22
CA THR A 149 -5.18 -5.07 -14.54
C THR A 149 -3.75 -5.56 -14.78
N ALA A 150 -3.61 -6.88 -14.88
CA ALA A 150 -2.31 -7.53 -14.96
C ALA A 150 -1.58 -7.23 -16.29
N PRO A 151 -0.26 -7.00 -16.26
CA PRO A 151 0.52 -6.65 -17.44
C PRO A 151 0.94 -7.90 -18.26
N ASP A 152 1.53 -7.69 -19.43
CA ASP A 152 2.23 -8.74 -20.19
C ASP A 152 3.70 -8.86 -19.76
N LEU A 153 3.91 -9.10 -18.46
CA LEU A 153 5.22 -9.29 -17.82
C LEU A 153 5.35 -10.72 -17.24
N PRO A 154 6.57 -11.23 -17.00
CA PRO A 154 6.75 -12.56 -16.40
C PRO A 154 6.36 -12.60 -14.92
N SER A 155 6.57 -11.51 -14.18
CA SER A 155 6.22 -11.38 -12.78
C SER A 155 6.14 -9.91 -12.39
N VAL A 156 5.45 -9.62 -11.30
CA VAL A 156 5.36 -8.30 -10.69
C VAL A 156 5.37 -8.44 -9.18
N THR A 157 5.79 -7.39 -8.47
CA THR A 157 5.73 -7.34 -7.02
C THR A 157 4.85 -6.18 -6.54
N PHE A 158 3.88 -6.52 -5.70
CA PHE A 158 3.10 -5.57 -4.94
C PHE A 158 3.89 -5.14 -3.72
N TYR A 159 4.00 -3.83 -3.49
CA TYR A 159 4.58 -3.24 -2.29
C TYR A 159 3.54 -2.38 -1.61
N PHE A 160 3.37 -2.53 -0.31
CA PHE A 160 2.34 -1.81 0.42
C PHE A 160 2.72 -1.59 1.87
N CYS A 161 2.40 -0.38 2.35
CA CYS A 161 2.63 0.06 3.70
C CYS A 161 1.32 0.59 4.30
N GLY A 162 1.07 0.26 5.55
CA GLY A 162 -0.12 0.62 6.32
C GLY A 162 0.25 1.30 7.63
N ASN A 163 -0.53 2.31 8.02
CA ASN A 163 -0.48 2.95 9.32
C ASN A 163 -1.75 2.61 10.11
N ALA A 164 -1.59 1.95 11.25
CA ALA A 164 -2.63 1.74 12.24
C ALA A 164 -2.39 2.71 13.40
N ALA A 165 -3.17 3.78 13.44
CA ALA A 165 -2.96 4.94 14.29
C ALA A 165 -3.94 5.00 15.46
N ASP A 166 -3.47 5.49 16.60
CA ASP A 166 -4.23 5.41 17.87
C ASP A 166 -5.32 6.49 17.99
N GLY A 167 -5.30 7.46 17.08
CA GLY A 167 -6.30 8.51 16.97
C GLY A 167 -6.04 9.76 17.80
N ASP A 168 -4.89 9.85 18.49
CA ASP A 168 -4.57 10.99 19.36
C ASP A 168 -4.13 12.26 18.59
N GLN A 169 -4.09 12.17 17.25
CA GLN A 169 -3.64 13.21 16.29
C GLN A 169 -2.13 13.50 16.34
N SER A 170 -1.36 12.59 16.92
CA SER A 170 0.09 12.53 16.91
C SER A 170 0.58 11.48 15.90
N PHE A 171 1.90 11.42 15.70
CA PHE A 171 2.57 10.28 15.06
C PHE A 171 3.12 9.27 16.08
N VAL A 172 2.93 9.57 17.37
CA VAL A 172 3.34 8.73 18.49
C VAL A 172 2.23 7.73 18.78
N GLY A 173 2.57 6.47 19.05
CA GLY A 173 1.56 5.43 19.35
C GLY A 173 1.08 4.65 18.12
N ASP A 174 1.43 5.11 16.93
CA ASP A 174 1.08 4.50 15.66
C ASP A 174 1.97 3.29 15.30
N TYR A 175 1.35 2.21 14.80
CA TYR A 175 2.02 1.01 14.31
C TYR A 175 2.06 0.98 12.79
N ILE A 176 3.25 0.73 12.25
CA ILE A 176 3.47 0.64 10.81
C ILE A 176 3.66 -0.81 10.39
N TYR A 177 2.95 -1.18 9.33
CA TYR A 177 3.05 -2.48 8.68
C TYR A 177 3.54 -2.30 7.25
N ALA A 178 4.55 -3.04 6.85
CA ALA A 178 5.04 -3.07 5.47
C ALA A 178 5.14 -4.52 4.98
N ARG A 179 4.68 -4.75 3.75
CA ARG A 179 4.64 -6.07 3.11
C ARG A 179 4.96 -5.93 1.63
N SER A 180 5.40 -7.03 1.06
CA SER A 180 5.46 -7.20 -0.38
C SER A 180 4.98 -8.59 -0.78
N THR A 181 4.47 -8.72 -2.00
CA THR A 181 4.03 -10.01 -2.55
C THR A 181 4.29 -10.05 -4.05
N THR A 182 5.14 -10.99 -4.46
CA THR A 182 5.42 -11.27 -5.87
C THR A 182 4.38 -12.25 -6.42
N VAL A 183 3.86 -11.95 -7.60
CA VAL A 183 2.99 -12.86 -8.37
C VAL A 183 3.57 -13.08 -9.75
N THR A 184 3.48 -14.31 -10.25
CA THR A 184 4.03 -14.69 -11.55
C THR A 184 2.93 -14.86 -12.58
N ARG A 185 3.26 -14.60 -13.84
CA ARG A 185 2.39 -14.90 -14.97
C ARG A 185 2.08 -16.39 -15.02
N ARG A 186 0.81 -16.69 -15.30
CA ARG A 186 0.37 -18.03 -15.67
C ARG A 186 0.87 -18.36 -17.07
N GLU A 187 1.75 -19.35 -17.15
CA GLU A 187 2.19 -19.88 -18.43
C GLU A 187 1.05 -20.59 -19.14
N VAL A 188 0.66 -20.09 -20.31
CA VAL A 188 -0.26 -20.82 -21.19
C VAL A 188 0.58 -21.80 -21.98
N THR A 189 0.57 -23.07 -21.60
CA THR A 189 1.19 -24.10 -22.42
C THR A 189 0.49 -24.07 -23.79
N PRO A 190 1.21 -23.78 -24.89
CA PRO A 190 0.59 -23.82 -26.21
C PRO A 190 0.01 -25.22 -26.40
N VAL A 191 -1.27 -25.32 -26.76
CA VAL A 191 -1.77 -26.59 -27.28
C VAL A 191 -0.93 -26.87 -28.51
N ALA A 192 -0.08 -27.90 -28.42
CA ALA A 192 0.69 -28.34 -29.57
C ALA A 192 -0.30 -28.54 -30.70
N GLU A 193 -0.11 -27.84 -31.82
CA GLU A 193 -0.98 -28.04 -32.96
C GLU A 193 -0.96 -29.53 -33.31
N THR A 194 -2.05 -30.23 -33.03
CA THR A 194 -2.31 -31.50 -33.69
C THR A 194 -2.62 -31.12 -35.12
N SER A 195 -1.57 -30.92 -35.92
CA SER A 195 -1.77 -30.77 -37.35
C SER A 195 -2.55 -31.98 -37.81
N TRP A 196 -3.60 -31.75 -38.59
CA TRP A 196 -4.37 -32.83 -39.22
C TRP A 196 -3.45 -33.84 -39.95
N GLY A 197 -2.25 -33.41 -40.36
CA GLY A 197 -1.19 -34.26 -40.90
C GLY A 197 -0.65 -35.32 -39.93
N ARG A 198 -0.43 -34.98 -38.66
CA ARG A 198 0.08 -35.91 -37.63
C ARG A 198 -0.99 -36.92 -37.18
N VAL A 199 -2.27 -36.53 -37.24
CA VAL A 199 -3.39 -37.47 -37.02
C VAL A 199 -3.54 -38.42 -38.20
N LYS A 200 -3.45 -37.93 -39.45
CA LYS A 200 -3.55 -38.78 -40.65
C LYS A 200 -2.44 -39.83 -40.74
N SER A 201 -1.19 -39.50 -40.36
CA SER A 201 -0.09 -40.47 -40.38
C SER A 201 -0.30 -41.66 -39.44
N LEU A 202 -1.05 -41.49 -38.35
CA LEU A 202 -1.43 -42.59 -37.44
C LEU A 202 -2.45 -43.55 -38.05
N TYR A 203 -3.24 -43.12 -39.04
CA TYR A 203 -4.23 -43.96 -39.73
C TYR A 203 -3.74 -44.55 -41.04
N VAL A 204 -2.72 -43.96 -41.68
CA VAL A 204 -2.14 -44.48 -42.93
C VAL A 204 -1.21 -45.69 -42.67
N ALA A 205 -0.60 -45.79 -41.48
CA ALA A 205 0.33 -46.87 -41.14
C ALA A 205 -0.35 -48.23 -40.79
N LYS A 206 -1.68 -48.35 -40.91
CA LYS A 206 -2.45 -49.58 -40.61
C LYS A 206 -2.98 -50.32 -41.85
N ARG A 207 -2.34 -50.19 -43.01
CA ARG A 207 -2.68 -50.98 -44.21
C ARG A 207 -1.48 -51.73 -44.73
#